data_AF-H1XXJ4-F1
#
_entry.id   AF-H1XXJ4-F1
#
_cell.length_a   1.000
_cell.length_b   1.000
_cell.length_c   1.000
_cell.angle_alpha   90.00
_cell.angle_beta   90.00
_cell.angle_gamma   90.00
#
_symmetry.space_group_name_H-M   'P 1'
#
loop_
_entity.id
_entity.type
_entity.pdbx_description
1 polymer ?
#
loop_
_entity_poly.entity_id
_entity_poly.type
_entity_poly.pdbx_seq_one_letter_code
_entity_poly.pdbx_strand_id
1 'polypeptide(L)'
;MIIKISRLFIILIVILVSAVYIPEYYWLSFEKKTPSPMAYYSPILENYLIAYYDDGFYYKTKDGKRFTRDEADPLLPFFNYRILAAKGQMPDSIKGHKVDLKEIRLNNLFIRIRPKHINVPVIPLYPLMEANPPRLSLSIPDDFFRITPQGIEFINAATNELNTKKSEKFTRALKDEGFVFPAQKVFGNITTRKPFDEGYFIVDKNGQLFHLKMIDGEPFCRNTHKPDSIDVRVIFINERDLREFYGVVIDTKNQVYFLMYDQYRFQKIPISNYNPDEDNLYILGNLMYRIFNIKKDTQLLSFTTNRQYQLIATYQESWPGFYQSTAGIITKYFFPFTLQIRKSTTEFASFYFDDFSPKAIIFNVLLLFLAMYIFKKRRQKIKNSWFDLVIILVTGIYGFIGVSLFEPPVD
;
A
#
# COMPACT_ATOMS: atom_id res chain seq x y z
N MET A 1 16.48 44.32 15.33
CA MET A 1 15.81 43.66 14.19
C MET A 1 16.14 42.17 14.10
N ILE A 2 17.42 41.80 14.07
CA ILE A 2 17.90 40.40 14.01
C ILE A 2 17.35 39.53 15.15
N ILE A 3 17.34 40.03 16.39
CA ILE A 3 16.83 39.29 17.57
C ILE A 3 15.32 38.99 17.44
N LYS A 4 14.53 39.93 16.93
CA LYS A 4 13.07 39.76 16.72
C LYS A 4 12.79 38.72 15.62
N ILE A 5 13.58 38.74 14.54
CA ILE A 5 13.48 37.77 13.44
C ILE A 5 13.92 36.37 13.90
N SER A 6 15.05 36.26 14.62
CA SER A 6 15.53 34.99 15.16
C SER A 6 14.51 34.34 16.10
N ARG A 7 13.88 35.14 16.97
CA ARG A 7 12.80 34.67 17.84
C ARG A 7 11.63 34.12 17.04
N LEU A 8 11.21 34.82 15.99
CA LEU A 8 10.11 34.37 15.14
C LEU A 8 10.40 33.01 14.50
N PHE A 9 11.62 32.81 13.97
CA PHE A 9 12.03 31.52 13.42
C PHE A 9 12.01 30.40 14.46
N ILE A 10 12.48 30.67 15.68
CA ILE A 10 12.44 29.68 16.77
C ILE A 10 11.00 29.33 17.13
N ILE A 11 10.10 30.31 17.25
CA ILE A 11 8.67 30.07 17.52
C ILE A 11 8.05 29.23 16.39
N LEU A 12 8.38 29.53 15.14
CA LEU A 12 7.90 28.75 14.00
C LEU A 12 8.40 27.29 14.07
N ILE A 13 9.67 27.06 14.41
CA ILE A 13 10.22 25.71 14.59
C ILE A 13 9.49 24.99 15.72
N VAL A 14 9.26 25.65 16.87
CA VAL A 14 8.50 25.06 17.98
C VAL A 14 7.09 24.69 17.53
N ILE A 15 6.41 25.55 16.78
CA ILE A 15 5.06 25.26 16.26
C ILE A 15 5.09 24.03 15.36
N LEU A 16 6.04 23.93 14.44
CA LEU A 16 6.17 22.79 13.53
C LEU A 16 6.44 21.49 14.29
N VAL A 17 7.40 21.50 15.23
CA VAL A 17 7.76 20.33 16.04
C VAL A 17 6.59 19.91 16.93
N SER A 18 5.95 20.86 17.61
CA SER A 18 4.80 20.59 18.47
C SER A 18 3.58 20.09 17.70
N ALA A 19 3.32 20.62 16.50
CA ALA A 19 2.22 20.18 15.66
C ALA A 19 2.40 18.76 15.09
N VAL A 20 3.64 18.25 15.09
CA VAL A 20 3.93 16.84 14.78
C VAL A 20 3.79 15.99 16.04
N TYR A 21 4.58 16.27 17.07
CA TYR A 21 4.76 15.32 18.17
C TYR A 21 3.67 15.39 19.24
N ILE A 22 3.05 16.54 19.50
CA ILE A 22 1.99 16.62 20.54
C ILE A 22 0.77 15.77 20.14
N PRO A 23 0.24 15.87 18.90
CA PRO A 23 -0.80 14.95 18.46
C PRO A 23 -0.36 13.48 18.48
N GLU A 24 0.87 13.18 18.10
CA GLU A 24 1.40 11.81 18.11
C GLU A 24 1.44 11.22 19.53
N TYR A 25 1.91 11.98 20.53
CA TYR A 25 1.89 11.56 21.93
C TYR A 25 0.48 11.42 22.49
N TYR A 26 -0.44 12.31 22.12
CA TYR A 26 -1.85 12.19 22.47
C TYR A 26 -2.39 10.84 21.99
N TRP A 27 -2.15 10.51 20.73
CA TRP A 27 -2.62 9.27 20.14
C TRP A 27 -1.96 8.05 20.73
N LEU A 28 -0.66 8.07 21.01
CA LEU A 28 0.02 7.00 21.76
C LEU A 28 -0.68 6.67 23.10
N SER A 29 -1.27 7.68 23.73
CA SER A 29 -1.87 7.57 25.07
C SER A 29 -3.34 7.15 25.04
N PHE A 30 -4.08 7.54 23.99
CA PHE A 30 -5.53 7.39 23.91
C PHE A 30 -6.01 6.50 22.75
N GLU A 31 -5.09 6.02 21.90
CA GLU A 31 -5.43 5.16 20.77
C GLU A 31 -5.95 3.81 21.23
N LYS A 32 -7.22 3.54 20.87
CA LYS A 32 -7.77 2.19 20.95
C LYS A 32 -7.36 1.43 19.69
N LYS A 33 -6.85 0.20 19.89
CA LYS A 33 -6.54 -0.71 18.77
C LYS A 33 -7.74 -0.81 17.84
N THR A 34 -7.54 -0.36 16.60
CA THR A 34 -8.56 -0.50 15.57
C THR A 34 -8.60 -1.97 15.15
N PRO A 35 -9.80 -2.58 14.99
CA PRO A 35 -9.90 -3.91 14.44
C PRO A 35 -9.16 -3.99 13.11
N SER A 36 -8.36 -5.03 12.93
CA SER A 36 -7.73 -5.36 11.66
C SER A 36 -8.24 -6.70 11.14
N PRO A 37 -9.55 -6.83 10.87
CA PRO A 37 -10.11 -8.10 10.48
C PRO A 37 -9.63 -8.54 9.10
N MET A 38 -9.62 -9.85 8.88
CA MET A 38 -9.38 -10.46 7.59
C MET A 38 -10.46 -11.51 7.34
N ALA A 39 -11.20 -11.38 6.24
CA ALA A 39 -12.26 -12.33 5.91
C ALA A 39 -11.73 -13.48 5.05
N TYR A 40 -12.08 -14.70 5.47
CA TYR A 40 -11.86 -15.95 4.75
C TYR A 40 -13.23 -16.57 4.43
N TYR A 41 -13.30 -17.35 3.36
CA TYR A 41 -14.52 -18.06 2.99
C TYR A 41 -14.31 -19.56 3.21
N SER A 42 -15.15 -20.15 4.06
CA SER A 42 -15.07 -21.56 4.44
C SER A 42 -15.72 -22.45 3.39
N PRO A 43 -15.01 -23.45 2.83
CA PRO A 43 -15.64 -24.47 1.99
C PRO A 43 -16.55 -25.42 2.79
N ILE A 44 -16.39 -25.48 4.12
CA ILE A 44 -17.15 -26.39 5.00
C ILE A 44 -18.46 -25.75 5.45
N LEU A 45 -18.41 -24.48 5.89
CA LEU A 45 -19.59 -23.74 6.32
C LEU A 45 -20.32 -23.02 5.17
N GLU A 46 -19.67 -22.88 4.01
CA GLU A 46 -20.13 -22.05 2.89
C GLU A 46 -20.43 -20.60 3.30
N ASN A 47 -19.73 -20.12 4.33
CA ASN A 47 -19.90 -18.80 4.91
C ASN A 47 -18.54 -18.18 5.26
N TYR A 48 -18.54 -16.88 5.53
CA TYR A 48 -17.35 -16.15 5.92
C TYR A 48 -16.93 -16.46 7.37
N LEU A 49 -15.63 -16.64 7.56
CA LEU A 49 -14.93 -16.65 8.84
C LEU A 49 -13.97 -15.45 8.87
N ILE A 50 -14.21 -14.53 9.79
CA ILE A 50 -13.48 -13.28 9.91
C ILE A 50 -12.50 -13.41 11.07
N ALA A 51 -11.21 -13.30 10.78
CA ALA A 51 -10.15 -13.34 11.78
C ALA A 51 -9.95 -11.97 12.41
N TYR A 52 -9.99 -11.87 13.74
CA TYR A 52 -9.70 -10.66 14.51
C TYR A 52 -8.42 -10.83 15.34
N TYR A 53 -7.80 -9.69 15.69
CA TYR A 53 -6.51 -9.61 16.38
C TYR A 53 -6.52 -8.60 17.55
N ASP A 54 -7.69 -8.11 17.94
CA ASP A 54 -7.86 -7.03 18.92
C ASP A 54 -7.79 -7.53 20.37
N ASP A 55 -8.46 -8.65 20.68
CA ASP A 55 -8.52 -9.30 22.00
C ASP A 55 -8.06 -10.76 21.91
N GLY A 56 -6.79 -10.93 21.51
CA GLY A 56 -6.26 -12.23 21.08
C GLY A 56 -6.68 -12.58 19.65
N PHE A 57 -6.35 -13.80 19.22
CA PHE A 57 -6.66 -14.29 17.87
C PHE A 57 -7.88 -15.22 17.90
N TYR A 58 -8.97 -14.79 17.27
CA TYR A 58 -10.19 -15.57 17.14
C TYR A 58 -10.83 -15.36 15.77
N TYR A 59 -11.70 -16.30 15.40
CA TYR A 59 -12.56 -16.17 14.23
C TYR A 59 -14.00 -15.92 14.65
N LYS A 60 -14.74 -15.19 13.81
CA LYS A 60 -16.17 -14.93 13.97
C LYS A 60 -16.88 -15.21 12.66
N THR A 61 -18.04 -15.86 12.69
CA THR A 61 -18.90 -15.91 11.50
C THR A 61 -19.67 -14.60 11.33
N LYS A 62 -20.29 -14.43 10.16
CA LYS A 62 -21.24 -13.32 9.93
C LYS A 62 -22.33 -13.24 11.00
N ASP A 63 -22.80 -14.38 11.50
CA ASP A 63 -23.88 -14.48 12.50
C ASP A 63 -23.40 -14.24 13.95
N GLY A 64 -22.09 -14.03 14.15
CA GLY A 64 -21.52 -13.69 15.44
C GLY A 64 -20.98 -14.86 16.27
N LYS A 65 -21.07 -16.09 15.77
CA LYS A 65 -20.48 -17.26 16.44
C LYS A 65 -18.96 -17.14 16.44
N ARG A 66 -18.36 -17.21 17.62
CA ARG A 66 -16.90 -17.15 17.82
C ARG A 66 -16.31 -18.55 17.81
N PHE A 67 -15.09 -18.64 17.25
CA PHE A 67 -14.28 -19.83 17.21
C PHE A 67 -12.87 -19.47 17.66
N THR A 68 -12.28 -20.33 18.48
CA THR A 68 -10.84 -20.32 18.71
C THR A 68 -10.10 -20.68 17.42
N ARG A 69 -8.77 -20.51 17.42
CA ARG A 69 -7.94 -20.90 16.28
C ARG A 69 -8.08 -22.37 15.93
N ASP A 70 -7.96 -23.25 16.93
CA ASP A 70 -8.00 -24.69 16.72
C ASP A 70 -9.37 -25.17 16.22
N GLU A 71 -10.46 -24.53 16.66
CA GLU A 71 -11.81 -24.84 16.16
C GLU A 71 -12.04 -24.35 14.72
N ALA A 72 -11.37 -23.26 14.32
CA ALA A 72 -11.48 -22.68 12.99
C ALA A 72 -10.59 -23.36 11.95
N ASP A 73 -9.48 -23.99 12.36
CA ASP A 73 -8.55 -24.70 11.48
C ASP A 73 -9.27 -25.69 10.53
N PRO A 74 -10.09 -26.66 11.01
CA PRO A 74 -10.79 -27.59 10.14
C PRO A 74 -11.87 -26.93 9.27
N LEU A 75 -12.33 -25.74 9.62
CA LEU A 75 -13.30 -24.97 8.84
C LEU A 75 -12.64 -24.22 7.67
N LEU A 76 -11.33 -24.01 7.71
CA LEU A 76 -10.53 -23.38 6.65
C LEU A 76 -9.44 -24.35 6.14
N PRO A 77 -9.82 -25.56 5.68
CA PRO A 77 -8.87 -26.65 5.47
C PRO A 77 -7.82 -26.33 4.41
N PHE A 78 -8.15 -25.55 3.39
CA PHE A 78 -7.18 -25.18 2.35
C PHE A 78 -6.16 -24.13 2.81
N PHE A 79 -6.51 -23.23 3.72
CA PHE A 79 -5.57 -22.24 4.25
C PHE A 79 -4.70 -22.84 5.35
N ASN A 80 -5.27 -23.73 6.17
CA ASN A 80 -4.61 -24.37 7.31
C ASN A 80 -4.10 -25.79 7.01
N TYR A 81 -3.97 -26.16 5.74
CA TYR A 81 -3.63 -27.52 5.30
C TYR A 81 -2.34 -28.08 5.93
N ARG A 82 -1.35 -27.23 6.21
CA ARG A 82 -0.08 -27.66 6.84
C ARG A 82 -0.30 -28.15 8.27
N ILE A 83 -1.10 -27.42 9.04
CA ILE A 83 -1.41 -27.74 10.45
C ILE A 83 -2.28 -28.99 10.49
N LEU A 84 -3.34 -29.03 9.68
CA LEU A 84 -4.25 -30.17 9.62
C LEU A 84 -3.53 -31.44 9.12
N ALA A 85 -2.65 -31.34 8.13
CA ALA A 85 -1.87 -32.50 7.67
C ALA A 85 -0.92 -33.02 8.76
N ALA A 86 -0.25 -32.11 9.48
CA ALA A 86 0.61 -32.49 10.60
C ALA A 86 -0.16 -33.15 11.75
N LYS A 87 -1.41 -32.73 12.00
CA LYS A 87 -2.31 -33.32 13.00
C LYS A 87 -3.04 -34.58 12.50
N GLY A 88 -2.88 -34.98 11.23
CA GLY A 88 -3.66 -36.09 10.63
C GLY A 88 -5.17 -35.80 10.51
N GLN A 89 -5.54 -34.52 10.43
CA GLN A 89 -6.92 -34.02 10.45
C GLN A 89 -7.38 -33.45 9.09
N MET A 90 -6.62 -33.69 8.02
CA MET A 90 -7.07 -33.30 6.68
C MET A 90 -8.25 -34.18 6.26
N PRO A 91 -9.36 -33.59 5.79
CA PRO A 91 -10.45 -34.37 5.19
C PRO A 91 -9.95 -35.15 3.96
N ASP A 92 -10.47 -36.36 3.72
CA ASP A 92 -10.14 -37.12 2.51
C ASP A 92 -10.73 -36.48 1.23
N SER A 93 -11.87 -35.80 1.37
CA SER A 93 -12.51 -35.05 0.31
C SER A 93 -13.22 -33.81 0.84
N ILE A 94 -13.34 -32.79 0.00
CA ILE A 94 -14.08 -31.55 0.28
C ILE A 94 -14.95 -31.28 -0.94
N LYS A 95 -16.27 -31.16 -0.74
CA LYS A 95 -17.28 -30.98 -1.81
C LYS A 95 -17.11 -31.94 -3.00
N GLY A 96 -16.82 -33.22 -2.72
CA GLY A 96 -16.64 -34.25 -3.75
C GLY A 96 -15.28 -34.24 -4.45
N HIS A 97 -14.39 -33.31 -4.13
CA HIS A 97 -13.01 -33.31 -4.64
C HIS A 97 -12.08 -34.00 -3.64
N LYS A 98 -11.33 -34.99 -4.12
CA LYS A 98 -10.28 -35.64 -3.32
C LYS A 98 -9.24 -34.60 -2.91
N VAL A 99 -8.82 -34.65 -1.66
CA VAL A 99 -7.77 -33.76 -1.14
C VAL A 99 -6.41 -34.26 -1.60
N ASP A 100 -5.75 -33.45 -2.44
CA ASP A 100 -4.31 -33.57 -2.73
C ASP A 100 -3.56 -32.36 -2.16
N LEU A 101 -2.65 -32.62 -1.23
CA LEU A 101 -1.83 -31.58 -0.59
C LEU A 101 -0.95 -30.83 -1.60
N LYS A 102 -0.49 -31.50 -2.67
CA LYS A 102 0.31 -30.87 -3.72
C LYS A 102 -0.54 -29.84 -4.47
N GLU A 103 -1.76 -30.22 -4.83
CA GLU A 103 -2.71 -29.35 -5.52
C GLU A 103 -3.13 -28.16 -4.65
N ILE A 104 -3.44 -28.39 -3.36
CA ILE A 104 -3.77 -27.31 -2.41
C ILE A 104 -2.61 -26.32 -2.30
N ARG A 105 -1.37 -26.82 -2.18
CA ARG A 105 -0.18 -25.96 -2.08
C ARG A 105 0.00 -25.10 -3.34
N LEU A 106 -0.14 -25.69 -4.53
CA LEU A 106 -0.03 -24.96 -5.80
C LEU A 106 -1.10 -23.86 -5.92
N ASN A 107 -2.29 -24.11 -5.40
CA ASN A 107 -3.41 -23.17 -5.49
C ASN A 107 -3.48 -22.12 -4.37
N ASN A 108 -2.70 -22.27 -3.31
CA ASN A 108 -2.68 -21.32 -2.20
C ASN A 108 -2.00 -20.01 -2.60
N LEU A 109 -2.76 -18.92 -2.63
CA LEU A 109 -2.34 -17.60 -3.10
C LEU A 109 -2.46 -16.58 -1.96
N PHE A 110 -1.47 -15.71 -1.85
CA PHE A 110 -1.53 -14.50 -1.02
C PHE A 110 -0.83 -13.35 -1.75
N ILE A 111 -1.59 -12.35 -2.18
CA ILE A 111 -1.05 -11.09 -2.73
C ILE A 111 -1.52 -9.96 -1.85
N ARG A 112 -0.62 -9.01 -1.55
CA ARG A 112 -0.96 -7.78 -0.85
C ARG A 112 -0.52 -6.57 -1.65
N ILE A 113 -1.49 -5.78 -2.08
CA ILE A 113 -1.31 -4.51 -2.75
C ILE A 113 -1.66 -3.40 -1.76
N ARG A 114 -0.72 -2.47 -1.58
CA ARG A 114 -0.88 -1.31 -0.70
C ARG A 114 -0.74 -0.04 -1.53
N PRO A 115 -1.34 1.09 -1.11
CA PRO A 115 -1.21 2.35 -1.83
C PRO A 115 0.24 2.78 -2.06
N LYS A 116 1.11 2.57 -1.07
CA LYS A 116 2.53 2.89 -1.20
C LYS A 116 3.26 2.08 -2.27
N HIS A 117 2.76 0.92 -2.68
CA HIS A 117 3.37 0.17 -3.79
C HIS A 117 3.05 0.81 -5.16
N ILE A 118 2.07 1.71 -5.21
CA ILE A 118 1.60 2.37 -6.43
C ILE A 118 2.12 3.81 -6.47
N ASN A 119 2.15 4.50 -5.33
CA ASN A 119 2.39 5.94 -5.23
C ASN A 119 3.85 6.32 -4.97
N VAL A 120 4.77 5.36 -5.10
CA VAL A 120 6.21 5.58 -4.94
C VAL A 120 6.86 5.59 -6.32
N PRO A 121 7.65 6.62 -6.66
CA PRO A 121 8.40 6.62 -7.91
C PRO A 121 9.45 5.51 -7.88
N VAL A 122 9.64 4.87 -9.03
CA VAL A 122 10.66 3.84 -9.20
C VAL A 122 11.85 4.48 -9.91
N ILE A 123 13.05 4.20 -9.44
CA ILE A 123 14.28 4.58 -10.15
C ILE A 123 14.28 3.78 -11.47
N PRO A 124 14.38 4.42 -12.65
CA PRO A 124 14.24 3.77 -13.95
C PRO A 124 15.52 2.99 -14.35
N LEU A 125 15.93 2.06 -13.48
CA LEU A 125 17.07 1.18 -13.64
C LEU A 125 16.69 -0.20 -13.11
N TYR A 126 16.67 -1.18 -14.01
CA TYR A 126 15.97 -2.45 -13.80
C TYR A 126 16.90 -3.64 -14.05
N PRO A 127 16.98 -4.63 -13.14
CA PRO A 127 17.72 -5.86 -13.41
C PRO A 127 16.91 -6.77 -14.35
N LEU A 128 17.48 -7.22 -15.47
CA LEU A 128 16.86 -8.25 -16.30
C LEU A 128 17.47 -9.62 -15.99
N MET A 129 16.76 -10.43 -15.21
CA MET A 129 17.23 -11.78 -14.86
C MET A 129 17.03 -12.75 -16.02
N GLU A 130 17.79 -13.84 -16.01
CA GLU A 130 17.63 -14.97 -16.92
C GLU A 130 16.39 -15.80 -16.53
N ALA A 131 15.44 -15.95 -17.44
CA ALA A 131 14.21 -16.71 -17.20
C ALA A 131 14.46 -18.23 -17.13
N ASN A 132 15.52 -18.71 -17.79
CA ASN A 132 15.97 -20.10 -17.74
C ASN A 132 17.38 -20.23 -17.15
N PRO A 133 17.56 -19.99 -15.83
CA PRO A 133 18.89 -19.92 -15.25
C PRO A 133 19.57 -21.30 -15.21
N PRO A 134 20.88 -21.41 -15.50
CA PRO A 134 21.61 -22.69 -15.52
C PRO A 134 21.62 -23.41 -14.16
N ARG A 135 21.62 -22.62 -13.08
CA ARG A 135 21.39 -23.10 -11.72
C ARG A 135 19.96 -22.68 -11.38
N LEU A 136 19.16 -23.59 -10.84
CA LEU A 136 17.73 -23.38 -10.50
C LEU A 136 17.42 -22.12 -9.66
N SER A 137 18.45 -21.42 -9.16
CA SER A 137 18.36 -20.15 -8.45
C SER A 137 18.52 -18.95 -9.40
N LEU A 138 17.61 -17.98 -9.30
CA LEU A 138 17.78 -16.67 -9.92
C LEU A 138 18.91 -15.88 -9.26
N SER A 139 19.62 -15.09 -10.07
CA SER A 139 20.68 -14.19 -9.62
C SER A 139 20.43 -12.78 -10.16
N ILE A 140 20.90 -11.78 -9.42
CA ILE A 140 20.88 -10.40 -9.89
C ILE A 140 21.97 -10.28 -10.98
N PRO A 141 21.63 -9.78 -12.18
CA PRO A 141 22.61 -9.59 -13.26
C PRO A 141 23.64 -8.51 -12.91
N ASP A 142 24.82 -8.60 -13.53
CA ASP A 142 25.88 -7.58 -13.43
C ASP A 142 25.51 -6.28 -14.15
N ASP A 143 24.55 -6.34 -15.07
CA ASP A 143 24.03 -5.20 -15.81
C ASP A 143 22.56 -4.91 -15.51
N PHE A 144 22.22 -3.63 -15.57
CA PHE A 144 20.86 -3.13 -15.38
C PHE A 144 20.43 -2.40 -16.63
N PHE A 145 19.16 -2.51 -17.00
CA PHE A 145 18.63 -1.79 -18.14
C PHE A 145 17.89 -0.52 -17.74
N ARG A 146 17.97 0.48 -18.60
CA ARG A 146 17.06 1.63 -18.64
C ARG A 146 16.49 1.76 -20.03
N ILE A 147 15.38 2.46 -20.16
CA ILE A 147 14.76 2.74 -21.47
C ILE A 147 14.91 4.22 -21.79
N THR A 148 15.53 4.52 -22.92
CA THR A 148 15.71 5.87 -23.46
C THR A 148 14.74 6.09 -24.63
N PRO A 149 14.61 7.33 -25.15
CA PRO A 149 13.85 7.58 -26.37
C PRO A 149 14.39 6.85 -27.61
N GLN A 150 15.64 6.41 -27.61
CA GLN A 150 16.29 5.75 -28.75
C GLN A 150 16.22 4.21 -28.70
N GLY A 151 16.19 3.65 -27.49
CA GLY A 151 16.23 2.20 -27.29
C GLY A 151 16.34 1.79 -25.81
N ILE A 152 16.55 0.50 -25.59
CA ILE A 152 16.90 -0.05 -24.28
C ILE A 152 18.42 -0.13 -24.15
N GLU A 153 18.94 0.33 -23.02
CA GLU A 153 20.37 0.41 -22.72
C GLU A 153 20.70 -0.44 -21.50
N PHE A 154 21.66 -1.35 -21.63
CA PHE A 154 22.19 -2.18 -20.54
C PHE A 154 23.51 -1.61 -20.02
N ILE A 155 23.55 -1.24 -18.75
CA ILE A 155 24.68 -0.58 -18.10
C ILE A 155 25.25 -1.53 -17.06
N ASN A 156 26.55 -1.79 -17.13
CA ASN A 156 27.25 -2.58 -16.11
C ASN A 156 27.27 -1.82 -14.77
N ALA A 157 26.83 -2.47 -13.68
CA ALA A 157 26.71 -1.83 -12.38
C ALA A 157 28.07 -1.49 -11.74
N ALA A 158 29.14 -2.21 -12.08
CA ALA A 158 30.48 -2.01 -11.52
C ALA A 158 31.27 -0.94 -12.29
N THR A 159 31.21 -0.96 -13.62
CA THR A 159 32.02 -0.07 -14.47
C THR A 159 31.26 1.17 -14.98
N ASN A 160 29.93 1.18 -14.87
CA ASN A 160 29.04 2.15 -15.53
C ASN A 160 29.16 2.18 -17.07
N GLU A 161 29.75 1.15 -17.66
CA GLU A 161 29.90 1.05 -19.11
C GLU A 161 28.63 0.51 -19.77
N LEU A 162 28.34 1.03 -20.95
CA LEU A 162 27.22 0.58 -21.78
C LEU A 162 27.58 -0.71 -22.53
N ASN A 163 26.78 -1.76 -22.36
CA ASN A 163 26.84 -2.94 -23.19
C ASN A 163 26.10 -2.70 -24.51
N THR A 164 26.79 -2.11 -25.49
CA THR A 164 26.22 -1.74 -26.81
C THR A 164 25.63 -2.93 -27.55
N LYS A 165 26.34 -4.07 -27.60
CA LYS A 165 25.86 -5.27 -28.30
C LYS A 165 24.53 -5.79 -27.74
N LYS A 166 24.41 -5.89 -26.41
CA LYS A 166 23.17 -6.34 -25.75
C LYS A 166 22.05 -5.30 -25.93
N SER A 167 22.38 -4.01 -25.79
CA SER A 167 21.45 -2.90 -25.97
C SER A 167 20.83 -2.86 -27.37
N GLU A 168 21.65 -2.99 -28.42
CA GLU A 168 21.20 -3.03 -29.82
C GLU A 168 20.29 -4.23 -30.09
N LYS A 169 20.69 -5.41 -29.58
CA LYS A 169 19.95 -6.66 -29.76
C LYS A 169 18.54 -6.59 -29.16
N PHE A 170 18.43 -6.15 -27.91
CA PHE A 170 17.15 -6.00 -27.22
C PHE A 170 16.32 -4.85 -27.81
N THR A 171 16.96 -3.77 -28.24
CA THR A 171 16.27 -2.65 -28.92
C THR A 171 15.66 -3.12 -30.24
N ARG A 172 16.38 -3.93 -31.02
CA ARG A 172 15.89 -4.50 -32.28
C ARG A 172 14.70 -5.42 -32.02
N ALA A 173 14.81 -6.36 -31.08
CA ALA A 173 13.71 -7.27 -30.76
C ALA A 173 12.42 -6.55 -30.35
N LEU A 174 12.52 -5.43 -29.60
CA LEU A 174 11.35 -4.59 -29.29
C LEU A 174 10.78 -3.91 -30.55
N LYS A 175 11.62 -3.34 -31.40
CA LYS A 175 11.19 -2.68 -32.65
C LYS A 175 10.54 -3.65 -33.62
N ASP A 176 11.07 -4.86 -33.72
CA ASP A 176 10.55 -5.92 -34.61
C ASP A 176 9.12 -6.33 -34.21
N GLU A 177 8.80 -6.28 -32.91
CA GLU A 177 7.44 -6.48 -32.39
C GLU A 177 6.53 -5.23 -32.48
N GLY A 178 7.06 -4.12 -33.01
CA GLY A 178 6.33 -2.86 -33.20
C GLY A 178 6.33 -1.92 -31.98
N PHE A 179 7.24 -2.09 -31.02
CA PHE A 179 7.37 -1.20 -29.87
C PHE A 179 7.79 0.22 -30.28
N VAL A 180 7.09 1.24 -29.78
CA VAL A 180 7.42 2.65 -30.03
C VAL A 180 8.01 3.30 -28.79
N PHE A 181 9.27 3.73 -28.88
CA PHE A 181 9.97 4.45 -27.80
C PHE A 181 9.52 5.92 -27.68
N PRO A 182 9.65 6.55 -26.50
CA PRO A 182 10.10 5.98 -25.22
C PRO A 182 9.02 5.12 -24.54
N ALA A 183 9.43 4.28 -23.60
CA ALA A 183 8.47 3.62 -22.70
C ALA A 183 7.81 4.64 -21.77
N GLN A 184 6.50 4.50 -21.57
CA GLN A 184 5.75 5.28 -20.58
C GLN A 184 5.86 4.66 -19.18
N LYS A 185 5.78 3.33 -19.09
CA LYS A 185 5.76 2.59 -17.82
C LYS A 185 6.51 1.26 -17.96
N VAL A 186 7.19 0.85 -16.90
CA VAL A 186 7.96 -0.41 -16.83
C VAL A 186 7.59 -1.11 -15.53
N PHE A 187 7.12 -2.35 -15.63
CA PHE A 187 6.67 -3.15 -14.49
C PHE A 187 7.48 -4.43 -14.44
N GLY A 188 8.04 -4.75 -13.27
CA GLY A 188 8.87 -5.93 -13.05
C GLY A 188 8.85 -6.36 -11.60
N ASN A 189 9.17 -7.62 -11.34
CA ASN A 189 9.39 -8.13 -9.98
C ASN A 189 10.88 -8.40 -9.78
N ILE A 190 11.57 -7.54 -9.02
CA ILE A 190 13.04 -7.56 -8.89
C ILE A 190 13.60 -8.58 -7.89
N THR A 191 12.75 -9.35 -7.20
CA THR A 191 13.22 -10.32 -6.20
C THR A 191 13.77 -11.58 -6.85
N THR A 192 14.86 -12.14 -6.31
CA THR A 192 15.40 -13.46 -6.70
C THR A 192 14.73 -14.62 -5.96
N ARG A 193 13.82 -14.33 -5.02
CA ARG A 193 13.11 -15.36 -4.20
C ARG A 193 11.94 -16.02 -4.92
N LYS A 194 11.61 -15.56 -6.12
CA LYS A 194 10.56 -16.11 -6.97
C LYS A 194 11.05 -17.41 -7.65
N PRO A 195 10.15 -18.34 -7.99
CA PRO A 195 10.53 -19.65 -8.54
C PRO A 195 11.13 -19.56 -9.96
N PHE A 196 10.77 -18.52 -10.72
CA PHE A 196 11.29 -18.23 -12.06
C PHE A 196 11.04 -16.76 -12.38
N ASP A 197 11.66 -16.26 -13.46
CA ASP A 197 11.54 -14.88 -13.92
C ASP A 197 10.65 -14.80 -15.18
N GLU A 198 9.62 -13.95 -15.15
CA GLU A 198 8.81 -13.58 -16.33
C GLU A 198 9.14 -12.17 -16.82
N GLY A 199 10.35 -11.69 -16.53
CA GLY A 199 10.82 -10.39 -16.93
C GLY A 199 9.88 -9.24 -16.59
N TYR A 200 9.54 -8.48 -17.62
CA TYR A 200 8.95 -7.16 -17.51
C TYR A 200 7.77 -6.99 -18.45
N PHE A 201 6.78 -6.24 -17.98
CA PHE A 201 5.72 -5.68 -18.82
C PHE A 201 5.97 -4.18 -19.03
N ILE A 202 6.02 -3.76 -20.28
CA ILE A 202 6.44 -2.41 -20.68
C ILE A 202 5.32 -1.77 -21.50
N VAL A 203 4.91 -0.57 -21.11
CA VAL A 203 3.97 0.26 -21.87
C VAL A 203 4.77 1.18 -22.77
N ASP A 204 4.52 1.10 -24.07
CA ASP A 204 5.20 1.92 -25.08
C ASP A 204 4.62 3.35 -25.15
N LYS A 205 5.14 4.18 -26.06
CA LYS A 205 4.67 5.55 -26.27
C LYS A 205 3.19 5.64 -26.66
N ASN A 206 2.67 4.62 -27.35
CA ASN A 206 1.30 4.57 -27.85
C ASN A 206 0.33 3.93 -26.85
N GLY A 207 0.79 3.53 -25.66
CA GLY A 207 -0.04 2.88 -24.64
C GLY A 207 -0.28 1.39 -24.90
N GLN A 208 0.47 0.77 -25.82
CA GLN A 208 0.46 -0.67 -26.06
C GLN A 208 1.35 -1.37 -25.02
N LEU A 209 1.00 -2.62 -24.68
CA LEU A 209 1.69 -3.39 -23.64
C LEU A 209 2.52 -4.50 -24.28
N PHE A 210 3.78 -4.60 -23.86
CA PHE A 210 4.74 -5.58 -24.35
C PHE A 210 5.30 -6.39 -23.19
N HIS A 211 5.50 -7.69 -23.42
CA HIS A 211 6.20 -8.58 -22.50
C HIS A 211 7.65 -8.72 -22.98
N LEU A 212 8.60 -8.33 -22.13
CA LEU A 212 10.04 -8.46 -22.35
C LEU A 212 10.64 -9.40 -21.31
N LYS A 213 11.37 -10.43 -21.73
CA LYS A 213 12.23 -11.23 -20.84
C LYS A 213 13.49 -11.70 -21.55
N MET A 214 14.41 -12.28 -20.79
CA MET A 214 15.63 -12.89 -21.32
C MET A 214 15.53 -14.41 -21.17
N ILE A 215 15.78 -15.14 -22.26
CA ILE A 215 15.80 -16.60 -22.27
C ILE A 215 17.14 -17.03 -22.89
N ASP A 216 17.97 -17.73 -22.14
CA ASP A 216 19.29 -18.19 -22.55
C ASP A 216 20.17 -17.07 -23.17
N GLY A 217 20.09 -15.85 -22.59
CA GLY A 217 20.78 -14.65 -23.09
C GLY A 217 20.17 -14.00 -24.34
N GLU A 218 19.07 -14.53 -24.85
CA GLU A 218 18.32 -14.00 -25.98
C GLU A 218 17.11 -13.16 -25.53
N PRO A 219 16.80 -12.04 -26.20
CA PRO A 219 15.59 -11.30 -25.92
C PRO A 219 14.35 -12.07 -26.38
N PHE A 220 13.38 -12.21 -25.49
CA PHE A 220 12.00 -12.53 -25.82
C PHE A 220 11.17 -11.26 -25.71
N CYS A 221 10.57 -10.84 -26.81
CA CYS A 221 9.65 -9.72 -26.87
C CYS A 221 8.33 -10.20 -27.46
N ARG A 222 7.20 -9.74 -26.92
CA ARG A 222 5.89 -9.98 -27.52
C ARG A 222 4.91 -8.85 -27.21
N ASN A 223 4.19 -8.37 -28.21
CA ASN A 223 3.02 -7.51 -27.98
C ASN A 223 1.90 -8.34 -27.30
N THR A 224 1.37 -7.86 -26.18
CA THR A 224 0.31 -8.60 -25.47
C THR A 224 -1.07 -8.41 -26.10
N HIS A 225 -1.19 -7.57 -27.13
CA HIS A 225 -2.46 -7.15 -27.75
C HIS A 225 -3.49 -6.68 -26.71
N LYS A 226 -3.02 -5.88 -25.74
CA LYS A 226 -3.86 -5.33 -24.69
C LYS A 226 -5.04 -4.55 -25.33
N PRO A 227 -6.29 -4.78 -24.90
CA PRO A 227 -7.43 -4.00 -25.37
C PRO A 227 -7.24 -2.49 -25.14
N ASP A 228 -7.60 -1.67 -26.13
CA ASP A 228 -7.47 -0.20 -26.03
C ASP A 228 -8.37 0.41 -24.94
N SER A 229 -9.40 -0.32 -24.52
CA SER A 229 -10.29 0.09 -23.41
C SER A 229 -9.60 0.06 -22.04
N ILE A 230 -8.45 -0.61 -21.92
CA ILE A 230 -7.68 -0.79 -20.69
C ILE A 230 -6.43 0.09 -20.74
N ASP A 231 -6.41 1.15 -19.95
CA ASP A 231 -5.24 1.99 -19.73
C ASP A 231 -4.53 1.59 -18.43
N VAL A 232 -3.39 0.91 -18.56
CA VAL A 232 -2.67 0.29 -17.44
C VAL A 232 -2.06 1.36 -16.55
N ARG A 233 -2.47 1.40 -15.28
CA ARG A 233 -1.82 2.23 -14.26
C ARG A 233 -0.60 1.53 -13.67
N VAL A 234 -0.78 0.29 -13.21
CA VAL A 234 0.27 -0.51 -12.57
C VAL A 234 0.06 -2.00 -12.81
N ILE A 235 1.15 -2.77 -12.90
CA ILE A 235 1.13 -4.23 -12.93
C ILE A 235 1.99 -4.77 -11.79
N PHE A 236 1.40 -5.64 -10.97
CA PHE A 236 2.08 -6.43 -9.95
C PHE A 236 2.31 -7.84 -10.49
N ILE A 237 3.50 -8.08 -11.04
CA ILE A 237 3.91 -9.42 -11.50
C ILE A 237 4.00 -10.36 -10.30
N ASN A 238 3.50 -11.58 -10.45
CA ASN A 238 3.51 -12.61 -9.43
C ASN A 238 3.80 -13.98 -10.05
N GLU A 239 5.08 -14.33 -10.10
CA GLU A 239 5.57 -15.58 -10.67
C GLU A 239 5.29 -16.74 -9.71
N ARG A 240 4.33 -17.60 -10.09
CA ARG A 240 3.91 -18.77 -9.32
C ARG A 240 3.93 -20.01 -10.18
N ASP A 241 4.29 -21.15 -9.57
CA ASP A 241 4.35 -22.46 -10.24
C ASP A 241 3.06 -22.86 -10.95
N LEU A 242 1.90 -22.44 -10.43
CA LEU A 242 0.60 -22.72 -11.04
C LEU A 242 0.43 -22.06 -12.42
N ARG A 243 1.17 -20.97 -12.71
CA ARG A 243 1.10 -20.23 -13.98
C ARG A 243 -0.33 -19.89 -14.42
N GLU A 244 -1.19 -19.51 -13.46
CA GLU A 244 -2.58 -19.12 -13.72
C GLU A 244 -2.66 -17.74 -14.40
N PHE A 245 -1.92 -16.77 -13.84
CA PHE A 245 -1.81 -15.41 -14.34
C PHE A 245 -0.39 -14.88 -14.11
N TYR A 246 0.06 -13.98 -14.97
CA TYR A 246 1.35 -13.28 -14.85
C TYR A 246 1.37 -12.32 -13.66
N GLY A 247 0.23 -11.65 -13.40
CA GLY A 247 0.14 -10.67 -12.34
C GLY A 247 -1.23 -10.02 -12.20
N VAL A 248 -1.31 -9.04 -11.31
CA VAL A 248 -2.48 -8.19 -11.09
C VAL A 248 -2.29 -6.87 -11.81
N VAL A 249 -3.24 -6.48 -12.64
CA VAL A 249 -3.27 -5.19 -13.31
C VAL A 249 -4.30 -4.29 -12.65
N ILE A 250 -3.93 -3.04 -12.41
CA ILE A 250 -4.87 -1.97 -12.04
C ILE A 250 -4.83 -0.94 -13.16
N ASP A 251 -5.99 -0.60 -13.70
CA ASP A 251 -6.12 0.43 -14.74
C ASP A 251 -6.27 1.84 -14.13
N THR A 252 -6.29 2.87 -14.97
CA THR A 252 -6.48 4.27 -14.53
C THR A 252 -7.90 4.57 -14.04
N LYS A 253 -8.86 3.66 -14.24
CA LYS A 253 -10.24 3.70 -13.73
C LYS A 253 -10.41 2.84 -12.46
N ASN A 254 -9.29 2.48 -11.82
CA ASN A 254 -9.23 1.68 -10.59
C ASN A 254 -9.89 0.29 -10.71
N GLN A 255 -10.06 -0.22 -11.92
CA GLN A 255 -10.52 -1.58 -12.18
C GLN A 255 -9.35 -2.55 -12.03
N VAL A 256 -9.63 -3.73 -11.48
CA VAL A 256 -8.62 -4.76 -11.21
C VAL A 256 -8.81 -5.94 -12.15
N TYR A 257 -7.71 -6.41 -12.71
CA TYR A 257 -7.66 -7.55 -13.63
C TYR A 257 -6.57 -8.53 -13.22
N PHE A 258 -6.75 -9.81 -13.51
CA PHE A 258 -5.61 -10.72 -13.68
C PHE A 258 -5.17 -10.72 -15.14
N LEU A 259 -3.86 -10.62 -15.36
CA LEU A 259 -3.25 -10.81 -16.67
C LEU A 259 -2.97 -12.30 -16.85
N MET A 260 -3.84 -13.01 -17.57
CA MET A 260 -3.81 -14.47 -17.64
C MET A 260 -2.64 -14.99 -18.49
N TYR A 261 -2.12 -16.17 -18.16
CA TYR A 261 -1.17 -16.88 -19.04
C TYR A 261 -1.81 -17.30 -20.37
N ASP A 262 -3.12 -17.51 -20.36
CA ASP A 262 -3.94 -17.73 -21.55
C ASP A 262 -3.98 -16.45 -22.40
N GLN A 263 -3.06 -16.38 -23.38
CA GLN A 263 -2.97 -15.34 -24.40
C GLN A 263 -3.01 -13.90 -23.88
N TYR A 264 -2.44 -13.63 -22.70
CA TYR A 264 -2.48 -12.30 -22.06
C TYR A 264 -3.88 -11.74 -21.86
N ARG A 265 -4.91 -12.61 -21.76
CA ARG A 265 -6.27 -12.16 -21.53
C ARG A 265 -6.38 -11.39 -20.22
N PHE A 266 -7.05 -10.24 -20.26
CA PHE A 266 -7.35 -9.43 -19.09
C PHE A 266 -8.66 -9.92 -18.44
N GLN A 267 -8.54 -10.75 -17.40
CA GLN A 267 -9.69 -11.23 -16.65
C GLN A 267 -10.11 -10.18 -15.61
N LYS A 268 -11.24 -9.50 -15.84
CA LYS A 268 -11.77 -8.53 -14.89
C LYS A 268 -12.21 -9.22 -13.60
N ILE A 269 -11.86 -8.62 -12.46
CA ILE A 269 -12.24 -9.10 -11.13
C ILE A 269 -13.51 -8.38 -10.68
N PRO A 270 -14.53 -9.11 -10.17
CA PRO A 270 -15.81 -8.52 -9.77
C PRO A 270 -15.73 -7.88 -8.37
N ILE A 271 -14.86 -6.89 -8.19
CA ILE A 271 -14.80 -6.05 -6.98
C ILE A 271 -15.31 -4.64 -7.27
N SER A 272 -15.79 -3.97 -6.23
CA SER A 272 -16.27 -2.59 -6.27
C SER A 272 -15.71 -1.80 -5.09
N ASN A 273 -15.82 -0.46 -5.17
CA ASN A 273 -15.41 0.47 -4.10
C ASN A 273 -13.95 0.34 -3.67
N TYR A 274 -13.06 -0.02 -4.59
CA TYR A 274 -11.61 -0.05 -4.38
C TYR A 274 -10.97 1.27 -4.83
N ASN A 275 -10.30 1.97 -3.91
CA ASN A 275 -9.41 3.08 -4.23
C ASN A 275 -7.94 2.65 -4.03
N PRO A 276 -7.15 2.43 -5.10
CA PRO A 276 -5.74 2.04 -4.98
C PRO A 276 -4.85 3.06 -4.26
N ASP A 277 -5.28 4.33 -4.15
CA ASP A 277 -4.51 5.39 -3.49
C ASP A 277 -4.67 5.42 -1.96
N GLU A 278 -5.67 4.71 -1.44
CA GLU A 278 -6.07 4.78 -0.03
C GLU A 278 -6.28 3.38 0.57
N ASP A 279 -6.84 2.45 -0.20
CA ASP A 279 -7.25 1.14 0.28
C ASP A 279 -6.17 0.08 0.08
N ASN A 280 -6.08 -0.87 1.02
CA ASN A 280 -5.26 -2.06 0.84
C ASN A 280 -6.09 -3.18 0.20
N LEU A 281 -5.57 -3.80 -0.86
CA LEU A 281 -6.18 -4.97 -1.48
C LEU A 281 -5.37 -6.22 -1.13
N TYR A 282 -6.05 -7.21 -0.56
CA TYR A 282 -5.50 -8.53 -0.30
C TYR A 282 -6.22 -9.56 -1.16
N ILE A 283 -5.45 -10.32 -1.92
CA ILE A 283 -5.96 -11.40 -2.77
C ILE A 283 -5.52 -12.72 -2.17
N LEU A 284 -6.47 -13.44 -1.61
CA LEU A 284 -6.28 -14.80 -1.15
C LEU A 284 -6.79 -15.77 -2.22
N GLY A 285 -6.18 -16.93 -2.30
CA GLY A 285 -6.68 -18.00 -3.14
C GLY A 285 -6.42 -19.35 -2.53
N ASN A 286 -7.30 -20.27 -2.83
CA ASN A 286 -7.14 -21.67 -2.51
C ASN A 286 -7.59 -22.52 -3.70
N LEU A 287 -7.76 -23.83 -3.49
CA LEU A 287 -8.14 -24.74 -4.57
C LEU A 287 -9.46 -24.34 -5.25
N MET A 288 -10.46 -23.91 -4.47
CA MET A 288 -11.82 -23.66 -4.96
C MET A 288 -12.11 -22.17 -5.22
N TYR A 289 -11.53 -21.29 -4.42
CA TYR A 289 -11.95 -19.90 -4.32
C TYR A 289 -10.80 -18.91 -4.52
N ARG A 290 -11.17 -17.71 -4.97
CA ARG A 290 -10.35 -16.49 -4.89
C ARG A 290 -11.14 -15.47 -4.06
N ILE A 291 -10.49 -14.92 -3.04
CA ILE A 291 -11.09 -14.00 -2.07
C ILE A 291 -10.35 -12.68 -2.15
N PHE A 292 -11.08 -11.60 -2.37
CA PHE A 292 -10.55 -10.24 -2.51
C PHE A 292 -11.03 -9.43 -1.32
N ASN A 293 -10.11 -9.12 -0.40
CA ASN A 293 -10.37 -8.28 0.75
C ASN A 293 -9.85 -6.86 0.49
N ILE A 294 -10.75 -5.89 0.42
CA ILE A 294 -10.44 -4.47 0.40
C ILE A 294 -10.53 -3.99 1.84
N LYS A 295 -9.39 -3.62 2.41
CA LYS A 295 -9.28 -3.10 3.76
C LYS A 295 -9.05 -1.60 3.71
N LYS A 296 -10.05 -0.87 4.22
CA LYS A 296 -10.03 0.57 4.48
C LYS A 296 -9.74 0.80 5.96
N ASP A 297 -9.64 2.06 6.37
CA ASP A 297 -9.39 2.43 7.76
C ASP A 297 -10.54 2.01 8.70
N THR A 298 -11.78 2.08 8.22
CA THR A 298 -13.00 1.85 9.01
C THR A 298 -13.90 0.74 8.46
N GLN A 299 -13.46 0.06 7.41
CA GLN A 299 -14.30 -0.88 6.68
C GLN A 299 -13.48 -2.02 6.09
N LEU A 300 -14.07 -3.22 6.11
CA LEU A 300 -13.63 -4.37 5.36
C LEU A 300 -14.71 -4.73 4.33
N LEU A 301 -14.32 -4.85 3.07
CA LEU A 301 -15.14 -5.43 2.00
C LEU A 301 -14.46 -6.72 1.54
N SER A 302 -15.21 -7.80 1.41
CA SER A 302 -14.72 -9.09 0.92
C SER A 302 -15.60 -9.59 -0.22
N PHE A 303 -14.96 -10.05 -1.30
CA PHE A 303 -15.60 -10.63 -2.47
C PHE A 303 -15.00 -12.01 -2.71
N THR A 304 -15.81 -13.05 -2.73
CA THR A 304 -15.38 -14.42 -2.99
C THR A 304 -15.89 -14.88 -4.34
N THR A 305 -14.99 -15.43 -5.15
CA THR A 305 -15.28 -15.94 -6.50
C THR A 305 -14.87 -17.40 -6.63
N ASN A 306 -15.46 -18.12 -7.60
CA ASN A 306 -14.99 -19.43 -8.01
C ASN A 306 -13.73 -19.30 -8.89
N ARG A 307 -13.26 -20.42 -9.45
CA ARG A 307 -12.09 -20.45 -10.35
C ARG A 307 -12.32 -19.79 -11.70
N GLN A 308 -13.57 -19.61 -12.10
CA GLN A 308 -13.99 -18.89 -13.30
C GLN A 308 -14.24 -17.40 -13.01
N TYR A 309 -13.86 -16.91 -11.82
CA TYR A 309 -14.01 -15.53 -11.36
C TYR A 309 -15.45 -15.02 -11.32
N GLN A 310 -16.42 -15.94 -11.23
CA GLN A 310 -17.81 -15.59 -10.96
C GLN A 310 -17.99 -15.36 -9.46
N LEU A 311 -18.67 -14.27 -9.10
CA LEU A 311 -18.92 -13.90 -7.72
C LEU A 311 -19.88 -14.90 -7.05
N ILE A 312 -19.46 -15.48 -5.92
CA ILE A 312 -20.24 -16.42 -5.11
C ILE A 312 -20.82 -15.73 -3.87
N ALA A 313 -20.01 -14.94 -3.17
CA ALA A 313 -20.41 -14.35 -1.90
C ALA A 313 -19.71 -13.02 -1.65
N THR A 314 -20.37 -12.13 -0.92
CA THR A 314 -19.81 -10.86 -0.45
C THR A 314 -19.96 -10.73 1.07
N TYR A 315 -19.02 -10.00 1.67
CA TYR A 315 -19.07 -9.65 3.08
C TYR A 315 -18.64 -8.20 3.26
N GLN A 316 -19.28 -7.52 4.19
CA GLN A 316 -18.94 -6.15 4.55
C GLN A 316 -19.09 -5.99 6.06
N GLU A 317 -18.10 -5.35 6.66
CA GLU A 317 -18.15 -4.91 8.05
C GLU A 317 -17.55 -3.51 8.14
N SER A 318 -18.07 -2.69 9.06
CA SER A 318 -17.55 -1.37 9.37
C SER A 318 -17.44 -1.19 10.88
N TRP A 319 -16.43 -0.45 11.30
CA TRP A 319 -16.21 -0.08 12.69
C TRP A 319 -16.00 1.43 12.83
N PRO A 320 -16.22 2.00 14.01
CA PRO A 320 -15.99 3.42 14.24
C PRO A 320 -14.55 3.81 13.93
N GLY A 321 -14.39 4.92 13.22
CA GLY A 321 -13.07 5.48 12.94
C GLY A 321 -12.43 6.09 14.18
N PHE A 322 -11.12 6.23 14.14
CA PHE A 322 -10.32 6.83 15.20
C PHE A 322 -10.81 8.22 15.63
N TYR A 323 -11.09 9.09 14.64
CA TYR A 323 -11.63 10.43 14.85
C TYR A 323 -13.10 10.48 15.29
N GLN A 324 -13.81 9.34 15.26
CA GLN A 324 -15.19 9.22 15.77
C GLN A 324 -15.22 8.79 17.25
N SER A 325 -14.09 8.33 17.80
CA SER A 325 -13.97 8.02 19.22
C SER A 325 -14.06 9.29 20.08
N THR A 326 -14.34 9.13 21.38
CA THR A 326 -14.32 10.25 22.33
C THR A 326 -12.99 11.01 22.31
N ALA A 327 -11.87 10.29 22.21
CA ALA A 327 -10.53 10.87 22.10
C ALA A 327 -10.39 11.70 20.81
N GLY A 328 -10.86 11.16 19.68
CA GLY A 328 -10.85 11.88 18.39
C GLY A 328 -11.78 13.08 18.30
N ILE A 329 -12.86 13.11 19.09
CA ILE A 329 -13.68 14.32 19.22
C ILE A 329 -12.92 15.38 20.01
N ILE A 330 -12.20 14.99 21.07
CA ILE A 330 -11.40 15.91 21.90
C ILE A 330 -10.27 16.55 21.09
N THR A 331 -9.57 15.80 20.22
CA THR A 331 -8.47 16.37 19.41
C THR A 331 -8.92 17.56 18.57
N LYS A 332 -10.15 17.53 18.04
CA LYS A 332 -10.72 18.65 17.26
C LYS A 332 -10.85 19.96 18.06
N TYR A 333 -10.87 19.90 19.38
CA TYR A 333 -10.90 21.09 20.23
C TYR A 333 -9.51 21.52 20.69
N PHE A 334 -8.54 20.61 20.80
CA PHE A 334 -7.19 20.93 21.30
C PHE A 334 -6.20 21.30 20.19
N PHE A 335 -6.34 20.69 19.02
CA PHE A 335 -5.39 20.80 17.92
C PHE A 335 -6.04 21.55 16.74
N PRO A 336 -5.57 22.77 16.40
CA PRO A 336 -6.13 23.51 15.26
C PRO A 336 -5.75 22.90 13.91
N PHE A 337 -4.59 22.24 13.86
CA PHE A 337 -4.13 21.43 12.74
C PHE A 337 -3.16 20.36 13.27
N THR A 338 -2.91 19.34 12.46
CA THR A 338 -1.86 18.36 12.73
C THR A 338 -0.89 18.30 11.56
N LEU A 339 0.37 18.01 11.87
CA LEU A 339 1.40 17.80 10.87
C LEU A 339 1.89 16.36 10.96
N GLN A 340 1.90 15.66 9.84
CA GLN A 340 2.53 14.35 9.73
C GLN A 340 3.77 14.47 8.86
N ILE A 341 4.88 13.85 9.28
CA ILE A 341 6.12 13.80 8.48
C ILE A 341 6.03 12.67 7.44
N ARG A 342 5.28 11.61 7.74
CA ARG A 342 5.11 10.42 6.89
C ARG A 342 3.63 10.07 6.82
N LYS A 343 3.16 9.69 5.64
CA LYS A 343 1.80 9.17 5.42
C LYS A 343 1.89 7.69 5.04
N SER A 344 0.94 6.87 5.49
CA SER A 344 0.94 5.42 5.20
C SER A 344 0.84 5.06 3.71
N THR A 345 0.36 6.01 2.89
CA THR A 345 0.12 5.83 1.45
C THR A 345 1.33 6.16 0.58
N THR A 346 2.41 6.69 1.15
CA THR A 346 3.63 7.05 0.41
C THR A 346 4.90 6.83 1.25
N GLU A 347 6.06 6.71 0.61
CA GLU A 347 7.36 6.59 1.31
C GLU A 347 8.07 7.95 1.46
N PHE A 348 7.51 9.03 0.91
CA PHE A 348 8.09 10.37 1.03
C PHE A 348 7.93 10.97 2.42
N ALA A 349 9.01 11.56 2.91
CA ALA A 349 8.97 12.47 4.05
C ALA A 349 8.63 13.88 3.56
N SER A 350 7.52 14.44 4.03
CA SER A 350 7.09 15.82 3.75
C SER A 350 6.24 16.33 4.90
N PHE A 351 5.92 17.63 4.92
CA PHE A 351 4.95 18.18 5.86
C PHE A 351 3.54 18.02 5.30
N TYR A 352 2.85 16.97 5.74
CA TYR A 352 1.46 16.75 5.39
C TYR A 352 0.58 17.43 6.45
N PHE A 353 -0.10 18.51 6.03
CA PHE A 353 -1.13 19.13 6.83
C PHE A 353 -2.38 18.26 6.80
N ASP A 354 -2.85 17.88 7.99
CA ASP A 354 -4.05 17.06 8.14
C ASP A 354 -4.95 17.60 9.26
N ASP A 355 -6.24 17.24 9.18
CA ASP A 355 -7.26 17.49 10.20
C ASP A 355 -7.33 18.95 10.70
N PHE A 356 -7.51 19.91 9.78
CA PHE A 356 -7.79 21.30 10.17
C PHE A 356 -9.14 21.37 10.90
N SER A 357 -9.14 21.85 12.15
CA SER A 357 -10.33 21.91 12.97
C SER A 357 -10.68 23.33 13.39
N PRO A 358 -11.74 23.92 12.82
CA PRO A 358 -12.27 25.21 13.26
C PRO A 358 -12.72 25.22 14.73
N LYS A 359 -13.07 24.04 15.29
CA LYS A 359 -13.55 23.91 16.68
C LYS A 359 -12.46 24.22 17.71
N ALA A 360 -11.19 24.13 17.32
CA ALA A 360 -10.06 24.45 18.19
C ALA A 360 -10.03 25.93 18.61
N ILE A 361 -10.75 26.81 17.89
CA ILE A 361 -10.80 28.24 18.21
C ILE A 361 -11.26 28.51 19.65
N ILE A 362 -12.17 27.68 20.20
CA ILE A 362 -12.66 27.81 21.57
C ILE A 362 -11.50 27.65 22.56
N PHE A 363 -10.67 26.64 22.37
CA PHE A 363 -9.52 26.38 23.21
C PHE A 363 -8.41 27.42 22.97
N ASN A 364 -8.20 27.84 21.73
CA ASN A 364 -7.23 28.89 21.38
C ASN A 364 -7.57 30.22 22.08
N VAL A 365 -8.85 30.58 22.16
CA VAL A 365 -9.33 31.77 22.89
C VAL A 365 -9.06 31.62 24.39
N LEU A 366 -9.28 30.43 24.97
CA LEU A 366 -8.95 30.18 26.37
C LEU A 366 -7.43 30.32 26.64
N LEU A 367 -6.60 29.78 25.75
CA LEU A 367 -5.14 29.94 25.81
C LEU A 367 -4.70 31.40 25.63
N LEU A 368 -5.42 32.18 24.80
CA LEU A 368 -5.18 33.61 24.63
C LEU A 368 -5.42 34.37 25.95
N PHE A 369 -6.54 34.09 26.65
CA PHE A 369 -6.81 34.69 27.96
C PHE A 369 -5.74 34.31 28.99
N LEU A 370 -5.30 33.05 28.99
CA LEU A 370 -4.23 32.58 29.85
C LEU A 370 -2.90 33.27 29.55
N ALA A 371 -2.54 33.44 28.27
CA ALA A 371 -1.35 34.15 27.84
C ALA A 371 -1.38 35.62 28.25
N MET A 372 -2.51 36.31 28.07
CA MET A 372 -2.69 37.68 28.54
C MET A 372 -2.52 37.81 30.06
N TYR A 373 -3.02 36.84 30.83
CA TYR A 373 -2.81 36.79 32.28
C TYR A 373 -1.33 36.62 32.64
N ILE A 374 -0.61 35.72 31.95
CA ILE A 374 0.83 35.50 32.16
C ILE A 374 1.62 36.76 31.81
N PHE A 375 1.33 37.41 30.68
CA PHE A 375 1.99 38.66 30.27
C PHE A 375 1.75 39.79 31.26
N LYS A 376 0.53 39.90 31.80
CA LYS A 376 0.21 40.86 32.87
C LYS A 376 1.04 40.58 34.13
N LYS A 377 1.18 39.30 34.53
CA LYS A 377 2.03 38.90 35.67
C LYS A 377 3.51 39.19 35.43
N ARG A 378 3.99 39.08 34.18
CA ARG A 378 5.36 39.39 33.76
C ARG A 378 5.62 40.88 33.47
N ARG A 379 4.64 41.77 33.71
CA ARG A 379 4.70 43.22 33.42
C ARG A 379 5.02 43.57 31.95
N GLN A 380 4.72 42.66 31.02
CA GLN A 380 4.92 42.91 29.59
C GLN A 380 3.77 43.78 29.03
N LYS A 381 4.09 44.73 28.15
CA LYS A 381 3.07 45.57 27.49
C LYS A 381 2.36 44.75 26.41
N ILE A 382 1.06 44.49 26.61
CA ILE A 382 0.20 43.74 25.67
C ILE A 382 0.25 44.34 24.24
N LYS A 383 0.38 45.66 24.11
CA LYS A 383 0.53 46.34 22.81
C LYS A 383 1.80 45.93 22.04
N ASN A 384 2.88 45.54 22.72
CA ASN A 384 4.12 45.11 22.07
C ASN A 384 4.09 43.62 21.70
N SER A 385 3.21 42.83 22.32
CA SER A 385 3.07 41.38 22.10
C SER A 385 1.82 41.01 21.29
N TRP A 386 1.21 41.96 20.57
CA TRP A 386 -0.01 41.70 19.79
C TRP A 386 0.20 40.60 18.74
N PHE A 387 1.40 40.53 18.15
CA PHE A 387 1.77 39.52 17.17
C PHE A 387 1.80 38.11 17.78
N ASP A 388 2.28 37.99 19.01
CA ASP A 388 2.31 36.72 19.75
C ASP A 388 0.89 36.23 20.08
N LEU A 389 -0.02 37.15 20.39
CA LEU A 389 -1.43 36.83 20.62
C LEU A 389 -2.10 36.30 19.34
N VAL A 390 -1.77 36.85 18.17
CA VAL A 390 -2.25 36.34 16.88
C VAL A 390 -1.70 34.94 16.61
N ILE A 391 -0.41 34.69 16.89
CA ILE A 391 0.20 33.36 16.75
C ILE A 391 -0.57 32.34 17.60
N ILE A 392 -0.85 32.66 18.87
CA ILE A 392 -1.60 31.76 19.78
C ILE A 392 -3.02 31.53 19.26
N LEU A 393 -3.69 32.57 18.76
CA LEU A 393 -5.06 32.43 18.26
C LEU A 393 -5.14 31.49 17.05
N VAL A 394 -4.17 31.57 16.13
CA VAL A 394 -4.15 30.78 14.89
C VAL A 394 -3.61 29.36 15.14
N THR A 395 -2.55 29.24 15.93
CA THR A 395 -1.81 27.97 16.10
C THR A 395 -2.09 27.27 17.44
N GLY A 396 -2.92 27.87 18.28
CA GLY A 396 -3.43 27.27 19.51
C GLY A 396 -2.34 26.91 20.50
N ILE A 397 -2.41 25.66 20.99
CA ILE A 397 -1.47 25.13 21.99
C ILE A 397 -0.02 25.18 21.50
N TYR A 398 0.23 25.02 20.20
CA TYR A 398 1.58 25.06 19.63
C TYR A 398 2.21 26.45 19.76
N GLY A 399 1.46 27.48 19.37
CA GLY A 399 1.87 28.87 19.50
C GLY A 399 2.00 29.28 20.95
N PHE A 400 1.09 28.83 21.82
CA PHE A 400 1.14 29.10 23.25
C PHE A 400 2.44 28.60 23.89
N ILE A 401 2.88 27.39 23.54
CA ILE A 401 4.15 26.83 24.02
C ILE A 401 5.34 27.67 23.50
N GLY A 402 5.39 27.95 22.20
CA GLY A 402 6.49 28.71 21.59
C GLY A 402 6.63 30.11 22.17
N VAL A 403 5.51 30.84 22.30
CA VAL A 403 5.49 32.20 22.85
C VAL A 403 5.82 32.21 24.34
N SER A 404 5.37 31.21 25.11
CA SER A 404 5.62 31.16 26.56
C SER A 404 7.09 30.86 26.90
N LEU A 405 7.77 30.10 26.04
CA LEU A 405 9.19 29.74 26.19
C LEU A 405 10.12 30.90 25.77
N PHE A 406 9.75 31.66 24.74
CA PHE A 406 10.60 32.71 24.17
C PHE A 406 9.96 34.09 24.33
N GLU A 407 10.37 34.81 25.37
CA GLU A 407 9.86 36.15 25.65
C GLU A 407 10.25 37.16 24.55
N PRO A 408 9.39 38.16 24.27
CA PRO A 408 9.77 39.26 23.39
C PRO A 408 10.97 40.00 23.98
N PRO A 409 11.95 40.40 23.16
CA PRO A 409 13.08 41.18 23.65
C PRO A 409 12.59 42.46 24.31
N VAL A 410 13.14 42.76 25.49
CA VAL A 410 12.90 44.04 26.17
C VAL A 410 13.56 45.12 25.32
N ASP A 411 12.75 45.97 24.68
CA ASP A 411 13.23 47.20 24.05
C ASP A 411 13.52 48.26 25.13
#